data_AF-A0A4S8QNZ0-F1
#
_entry.id   AF-A0A4S8QNZ0-F1
#
_cell.length_a   1.000
_cell.length_b   1.000
_cell.length_c   1.000
_cell.angle_alpha   90.00
_cell.angle_beta   90.00
_cell.angle_gamma   90.00
#
_symmetry.space_group_name_H-M   'P 1'
#
loop_
_entity.id
_entity.type
_entity.pdbx_description
1 polymer ?
#
loop_
_entity_poly.entity_id
_entity_poly.type
_entity_poly.pdbx_seq_one_letter_code
_entity_poly.pdbx_strand_id
1 'polypeptide(L)'
;MPNKTIYVSDKDLPLYNRAQELSGGNLSKAISTALKRYVEAEEGRQKGYDEITLKVGIGPARKRRRQRFTGVQLGQWGQVTDKGRAEIFTVYRSKSGKFVIYIERSADWSWNPDQKNWWKAQLGIGAQSWAATADEGKLIVVDTAEELREQIPAELFDMVASSVEEAPIEDLDI
;
A
#
# COMPACT_ATOMS: atom_id res chain seq x y z
N MET A 1 -39.02 -2.33 6.26
CA MET A 1 -38.00 -1.88 5.29
C MET A 1 -38.61 -0.78 4.44
N PRO A 2 -38.00 0.41 4.35
CA PRO A 2 -38.45 1.43 3.41
C PRO A 2 -38.10 1.00 1.98
N ASN A 3 -39.04 1.18 1.05
CA ASN A 3 -38.80 0.96 -0.38
C ASN A 3 -38.34 2.27 -1.03
N LYS A 4 -37.36 2.18 -1.94
CA LYS A 4 -36.88 3.30 -2.77
C LYS A 4 -36.90 2.87 -4.23
N THR A 5 -37.44 3.73 -5.10
CA THR A 5 -37.40 3.55 -6.56
C THR A 5 -36.28 4.40 -7.12
N ILE A 6 -35.46 3.81 -7.99
CA ILE A 6 -34.39 4.50 -8.71
C ILE A 6 -34.66 4.42 -10.21
N TYR A 7 -34.40 5.51 -10.92
CA TYR A 7 -34.43 5.52 -12.38
C TYR A 7 -33.04 5.21 -12.90
N VAL A 8 -32.95 4.30 -13.85
CA VAL A 8 -31.70 3.82 -14.45
C VAL A 8 -31.81 4.02 -15.96
N SER A 9 -30.73 4.50 -16.59
CA SER A 9 -30.74 4.67 -18.03
C SER A 9 -30.71 3.31 -18.74
N ASP A 10 -31.29 3.20 -19.93
CA ASP A 10 -31.26 1.95 -20.71
C ASP A 10 -29.84 1.46 -20.98
N LYS A 11 -28.88 2.40 -21.06
CA LYS A 11 -27.46 2.10 -21.27
C LYS A 11 -26.80 1.42 -20.08
N ASP A 12 -27.33 1.63 -18.88
CA ASP A 12 -26.79 1.07 -17.64
C ASP A 12 -27.45 -0.27 -17.27
N LEU A 13 -28.57 -0.65 -17.89
CA LEU A 13 -29.24 -1.93 -17.66
C LEU A 13 -28.29 -3.15 -17.70
N PRO A 14 -27.33 -3.25 -18.65
CA PRO A 14 -26.38 -4.36 -18.66
C PRO A 14 -25.53 -4.46 -17.38
N LEU A 15 -25.13 -3.33 -16.79
CA LEU A 15 -24.36 -3.29 -15.54
C LEU A 15 -25.19 -3.80 -14.36
N TYR A 16 -26.45 -3.39 -14.27
CA TYR A 16 -27.37 -3.81 -13.20
C TYR A 16 -27.69 -5.30 -13.29
N ASN A 17 -27.96 -5.81 -14.48
CA ASN A 17 -28.18 -7.23 -14.73
C ASN A 17 -26.95 -8.04 -14.28
N ARG A 18 -25.75 -7.59 -14.66
CA ARG A 18 -24.52 -8.26 -14.26
C ARG A 18 -24.29 -8.23 -12.75
N ALA A 19 -24.56 -7.11 -12.09
CA ALA A 19 -24.48 -6.99 -10.64
C ALA A 19 -25.47 -7.92 -9.93
N GLN A 20 -26.68 -8.06 -10.48
CA GLN A 20 -27.69 -8.98 -9.96
C GLN A 20 -27.22 -10.44 -10.06
N GLU A 21 -26.71 -10.88 -11.20
CA GLU A 21 -26.13 -12.23 -11.37
C GLU A 21 -25.02 -12.50 -10.34
N LEU A 22 -24.06 -11.59 -10.21
CA LEU A 22 -22.92 -11.72 -9.29
C LEU A 22 -23.33 -11.74 -7.82
N SER A 23 -24.50 -11.19 -7.49
CA SER A 23 -25.05 -11.17 -6.13
C SER A 23 -26.00 -12.33 -5.82
N GLY A 24 -26.10 -13.32 -6.71
CA GLY A 24 -27.00 -14.47 -6.55
C GLY A 24 -28.47 -14.13 -6.81
N GLY A 25 -28.74 -13.20 -7.73
CA GLY A 25 -30.09 -12.77 -8.09
C GLY A 25 -30.64 -11.61 -7.25
N ASN A 26 -29.91 -11.12 -6.25
CA ASN A 26 -30.37 -10.07 -5.32
C ASN A 26 -29.78 -8.69 -5.64
N LEU A 27 -30.43 -7.97 -6.55
CA LEU A 27 -30.02 -6.64 -6.96
C LEU A 27 -29.97 -5.64 -5.79
N SER A 28 -30.94 -5.70 -4.87
CA SER A 28 -30.97 -4.80 -3.70
C SER A 28 -29.73 -4.96 -2.82
N LYS A 29 -29.25 -6.19 -2.63
CA LYS A 29 -28.01 -6.48 -1.88
C LYS A 29 -26.76 -5.96 -2.63
N ALA A 30 -26.74 -6.09 -3.95
CA ALA A 30 -25.65 -5.55 -4.76
C ALA A 30 -25.58 -4.02 -4.63
N ILE A 31 -26.72 -3.34 -4.78
CA ILE A 31 -26.85 -1.89 -4.67
C ILE A 31 -26.48 -1.41 -3.26
N SER A 32 -27.00 -2.05 -2.20
CA SER A 32 -26.67 -1.65 -0.83
C SER A 32 -25.17 -1.80 -0.52
N THR A 33 -24.53 -2.84 -1.06
CA THR A 33 -23.08 -3.06 -0.89
C THR A 33 -22.28 -2.00 -1.64
N ALA A 34 -22.67 -1.66 -2.87
CA ALA A 34 -22.02 -0.63 -3.67
C ALA A 34 -22.18 0.76 -3.05
N LEU A 35 -23.38 1.12 -2.61
CA LEU A 35 -23.66 2.39 -1.93
C LEU A 35 -22.89 2.52 -0.62
N LYS A 36 -22.81 1.45 0.18
CA LYS A 36 -22.00 1.46 1.41
C LYS A 36 -20.53 1.77 1.10
N ARG A 37 -19.95 1.13 0.09
CA ARG A 37 -18.57 1.40 -0.35
C ARG A 37 -18.40 2.83 -0.87
N TYR A 38 -19.37 3.33 -1.64
CA TYR A 38 -19.36 4.69 -2.17
C TYR A 38 -19.37 5.72 -1.02
N VAL A 39 -20.31 5.60 -0.09
CA VAL A 39 -20.42 6.47 1.09
C VAL A 39 -19.16 6.39 1.94
N GLU A 40 -18.65 5.17 2.19
CA GLU A 40 -17.41 4.99 2.95
C GLU A 40 -16.20 5.70 2.32
N ALA A 41 -16.16 5.79 0.99
CA ALA A 41 -15.12 6.49 0.24
C ALA A 41 -15.34 8.01 0.17
N GLU A 42 -16.58 8.49 0.02
CA GLU A 42 -16.91 9.92 0.04
C GLU A 42 -16.71 10.52 1.43
N GLU A 43 -17.20 9.87 2.47
CA GLU A 43 -16.96 10.28 3.86
C GLU A 43 -15.48 10.18 4.24
N GLY A 44 -14.76 9.21 3.64
CA GLY A 44 -13.31 9.12 3.72
C GLY A 44 -12.65 10.37 3.14
N ARG A 45 -12.99 10.72 1.90
CA ARG A 45 -12.48 11.91 1.21
C ARG A 45 -12.81 13.20 1.94
N GLN A 46 -14.02 13.34 2.46
CA GLN A 46 -14.43 14.48 3.29
C GLN A 46 -13.69 14.57 4.63
N LYS A 47 -13.00 13.50 5.05
CA LYS A 47 -12.15 13.43 6.24
C LYS A 47 -10.66 13.34 5.89
N GLY A 48 -10.29 13.57 4.63
CA GLY A 48 -8.90 13.57 4.15
C GLY A 48 -8.31 12.19 3.89
N TYR A 49 -9.15 11.14 3.86
CA TYR A 49 -8.72 9.77 3.57
C TYR A 49 -8.91 9.39 2.10
N ASP A 50 -7.88 8.77 1.51
CA ASP A 50 -7.86 8.26 0.16
C ASP A 50 -7.95 6.72 0.10
N GLU A 51 -8.40 6.15 -1.03
CA GLU A 51 -8.25 4.72 -1.29
C GLU A 51 -6.79 4.43 -1.71
N ILE A 52 -6.05 3.75 -0.83
CA ILE A 52 -4.64 3.42 -1.01
C ILE A 52 -4.53 1.98 -1.49
N THR A 53 -3.79 1.77 -2.59
CA THR A 53 -3.48 0.43 -3.14
C THR A 53 -1.98 0.16 -3.09
N LEU A 54 -1.56 -0.83 -2.29
CA LEU A 54 -0.15 -1.21 -2.12
C LEU A 54 0.15 -2.57 -2.75
N LYS A 55 1.39 -2.76 -3.23
CA LYS A 55 1.86 -3.98 -3.90
C LYS A 55 2.75 -4.79 -2.97
N VAL A 56 2.19 -5.84 -2.37
CA VAL A 56 2.83 -6.64 -1.32
C VAL A 56 3.31 -7.99 -1.86
N GLY A 57 4.54 -8.36 -1.51
CA GLY A 57 5.18 -9.62 -1.87
C GLY A 57 6.61 -9.45 -2.40
N ILE A 58 7.25 -10.58 -2.67
CA ILE A 58 8.61 -10.66 -3.21
C ILE A 58 8.53 -10.74 -4.75
N GLY A 59 9.50 -10.12 -5.41
CA GLY A 59 9.64 -10.09 -6.87
C GLY A 59 9.10 -8.79 -7.50
N PRO A 60 9.05 -8.75 -8.84
CA PRO A 60 8.70 -7.55 -9.58
C PRO A 60 7.33 -7.01 -9.17
N ALA A 61 7.21 -5.69 -9.00
CA ALA A 61 5.99 -5.03 -8.53
C ALA A 61 4.72 -5.45 -9.30
N ARG A 62 4.82 -5.73 -10.61
CA ARG A 62 3.70 -6.19 -11.46
C ARG A 62 3.11 -7.55 -11.08
N LYS A 63 3.87 -8.42 -10.42
CA LYS A 63 3.45 -9.77 -10.01
C LYS A 63 3.01 -9.84 -8.54
N ARG A 64 3.19 -8.75 -7.78
CA ARG A 64 2.83 -8.69 -6.36
C ARG A 64 1.33 -8.62 -6.15
N ARG A 65 0.88 -9.14 -5.01
CA ARG A 65 -0.52 -9.05 -4.57
C ARG A 65 -0.85 -7.59 -4.27
N ARG A 66 -1.99 -7.10 -4.79
CA ARG A 66 -2.50 -5.77 -4.44
C ARG A 66 -3.31 -5.85 -3.16
N GLN A 67 -2.97 -5.05 -2.16
CA GLN A 67 -3.75 -4.85 -0.94
C GLN A 67 -4.31 -3.43 -0.94
N ARG A 68 -5.57 -3.28 -0.54
CA ARG A 68 -6.30 -2.01 -0.57
C ARG A 68 -6.87 -1.69 0.79
N PHE A 69 -6.80 -0.42 1.16
CA PHE A 69 -7.42 0.14 2.35
C PHE A 69 -7.69 1.63 2.16
N THR A 70 -8.48 2.22 3.05
CA THR A 70 -8.74 3.66 3.07
C THR A 70 -7.96 4.29 4.20
N GLY A 71 -7.23 5.36 3.93
CA GLY A 71 -6.34 5.99 4.91
C GLY A 71 -5.69 7.27 4.39
N VAL A 72 -4.88 7.92 5.23
CA VAL A 72 -4.13 9.14 4.91
C VAL A 72 -2.64 8.85 5.10
N GLN A 73 -1.79 9.37 4.22
CA GLN A 73 -0.35 9.25 4.37
C GLN A 73 0.14 10.24 5.43
N LEU A 74 0.82 9.73 6.46
CA LEU A 74 1.38 10.54 7.53
C LEU A 74 2.82 10.98 7.25
N GLY A 75 3.57 10.16 6.51
CA GLY A 75 4.96 10.44 6.21
C GLY A 75 5.61 9.38 5.34
N GLN A 76 6.72 9.75 4.71
CA GLN A 76 7.56 8.86 3.93
C GLN A 76 9.04 9.16 4.23
N TRP A 77 9.84 8.11 4.37
CA TRP A 77 11.29 8.21 4.56
C TRP A 77 11.99 7.18 3.70
N GLY A 78 13.02 7.62 2.97
CA GLY A 78 13.84 6.76 2.13
C GLY A 78 15.28 6.77 2.60
N GLN A 79 15.90 5.59 2.67
CA GLN A 79 17.33 5.45 2.87
C GLN A 79 17.94 4.61 1.76
N VAL A 80 19.17 4.94 1.38
CA VAL A 80 20.00 4.08 0.54
C VAL A 80 21.00 3.40 1.45
N THR A 81 20.93 2.09 1.53
CA THR A 81 21.90 1.29 2.30
C THR A 81 23.28 1.35 1.65
N ASP A 82 24.33 1.03 2.41
CA ASP A 82 25.73 1.02 1.94
C ASP A 82 25.97 0.14 0.69
N LYS A 83 25.08 -0.82 0.44
CA LYS A 83 25.12 -1.71 -0.74
C LYS A 83 24.35 -1.15 -1.95
N GLY A 84 23.88 0.10 -1.88
CA GLY A 84 23.12 0.75 -2.94
C GLY A 84 21.63 0.38 -2.97
N ARG A 85 21.13 -0.39 -2.01
CA ARG A 85 19.71 -0.77 -1.93
C ARG A 85 18.89 0.38 -1.37
N ALA A 86 17.86 0.82 -2.11
CA ALA A 86 16.88 1.76 -1.61
C ALA A 86 15.84 1.04 -0.75
N GLU A 87 15.59 1.55 0.45
CA GLU A 87 14.52 1.15 1.33
C GLU A 87 13.66 2.37 1.64
N ILE A 88 12.39 2.30 1.26
CA ILE A 88 11.41 3.37 1.43
C ILE A 88 10.35 2.89 2.41
N PHE A 89 10.19 3.63 3.50
CA PHE A 89 9.14 3.48 4.48
C PHE A 89 8.06 4.52 4.20
N THR A 90 6.81 4.08 4.05
CA THR A 90 5.65 4.99 4.01
C THR A 90 4.68 4.59 5.12
N VAL A 91 4.28 5.57 5.93
CA VAL A 91 3.34 5.36 7.05
C VAL A 91 2.02 6.01 6.71
N TYR A 92 0.94 5.28 6.97
CA TYR A 92 -0.43 5.73 6.79
C TYR A 92 -1.23 5.57 8.09
N ARG A 93 -2.22 6.44 8.30
CA ARG A 93 -3.32 6.22 9.25
C ARG A 93 -4.50 5.65 8.51
N SER A 94 -4.93 4.44 8.86
CA SER A 94 -6.12 3.84 8.27
C SER A 94 -7.40 4.49 8.81
N LYS A 95 -8.52 4.31 8.10
CA LYS A 95 -9.85 4.73 8.57
C LYS A 95 -10.21 4.15 9.95
N SER A 96 -9.70 2.97 10.30
CA SER A 96 -9.95 2.36 11.61
C SER A 96 -9.07 2.93 12.73
N GLY A 97 -8.22 3.92 12.42
CA GLY A 97 -7.24 4.47 13.35
C GLY A 97 -6.04 3.56 13.60
N LYS A 98 -5.81 2.54 12.77
CA LYS A 98 -4.58 1.72 12.86
C LYS A 98 -3.48 2.36 12.02
N PHE A 99 -2.23 2.13 12.39
CA PHE A 99 -1.10 2.52 11.56
C PHE A 99 -0.81 1.43 10.54
N VAL A 100 -0.59 1.83 9.28
CA VAL A 100 -0.17 0.94 8.20
C VAL A 100 1.20 1.38 7.73
N ILE A 101 2.17 0.47 7.83
CA ILE A 101 3.55 0.69 7.42
C ILE A 101 3.77 -0.09 6.13
N TYR A 102 4.14 0.62 5.07
CA TYR A 102 4.55 0.02 3.81
C TYR A 102 6.07 0.19 3.66
N ILE A 103 6.75 -0.93 3.44
CA ILE A 103 8.20 -0.95 3.23
C ILE A 103 8.45 -1.45 1.82
N GLU A 104 9.02 -0.60 0.97
CA GLU A 104 9.45 -0.95 -0.37
C GLU A 104 10.97 -1.03 -0.43
N ARG A 105 11.47 -2.18 -0.86
CA ARG A 105 12.91 -2.41 -1.03
C ARG A 105 13.20 -2.70 -2.49
N SER A 106 14.12 -1.93 -3.05
CA SER A 106 14.63 -2.20 -4.40
C SER A 106 15.43 -3.49 -4.44
N ALA A 107 15.54 -4.07 -5.62
CA ALA A 107 16.50 -5.11 -5.93
C ALA A 107 17.92 -4.55 -5.77
N ASP A 108 18.84 -5.44 -5.41
CA ASP A 108 20.27 -5.19 -5.37
C ASP A 108 20.95 -6.12 -6.40
N TRP A 109 21.95 -5.58 -7.08
CA TRP A 109 22.81 -6.28 -8.02
C TRP A 109 24.21 -6.33 -7.41
N SER A 110 24.47 -7.35 -6.59
CA SER A 110 25.82 -7.57 -6.10
C SER A 110 26.66 -8.31 -7.14
N TRP A 111 27.70 -7.66 -7.68
CA TRP A 111 28.79 -8.33 -8.38
C TRP A 111 29.85 -8.73 -7.34
N ASN A 112 29.98 -10.03 -7.09
CA ASN A 112 31.02 -10.56 -6.22
C ASN A 112 32.05 -11.28 -7.09
N PRO A 113 33.14 -10.64 -7.53
CA PRO A 113 34.25 -11.39 -8.09
C PRO A 113 34.84 -12.21 -6.92
N ASP A 114 34.91 -13.53 -7.08
CA ASP A 114 35.61 -14.41 -6.15
C ASP A 114 37.06 -13.91 -6.00
N GLN A 115 37.33 -13.13 -4.95
CA GLN A 115 38.64 -12.48 -4.73
C GLN A 115 39.76 -13.53 -4.66
N LYS A 116 39.43 -14.79 -4.34
CA LYS A 116 40.37 -15.89 -4.22
C LYS A 116 40.86 -16.43 -5.57
N ASN A 117 40.20 -16.09 -6.67
CA ASN A 117 40.49 -16.62 -8.01
C ASN A 117 40.45 -15.55 -9.13
N TRP A 118 40.82 -14.30 -8.84
CA TRP A 118 40.82 -13.22 -9.83
C TRP A 118 41.56 -13.56 -11.14
N TRP A 119 42.65 -14.32 -11.04
CA TRP A 119 43.45 -14.79 -12.18
C TRP A 119 42.75 -15.86 -13.03
N LYS A 120 41.86 -16.67 -12.46
CA LYS A 120 41.03 -17.65 -13.23
C LYS A 120 39.87 -16.97 -13.93
N ALA A 121 39.30 -15.92 -13.31
CA ALA A 121 38.26 -15.09 -13.91
C ALA A 121 38.77 -14.35 -15.16
N GLN A 122 40.02 -13.86 -15.13
CA GLN A 122 40.70 -13.27 -16.30
C GLN A 122 40.84 -14.24 -17.49
N LEU A 123 40.88 -15.56 -17.21
CA LEU A 123 41.03 -16.63 -18.21
C LEU A 123 39.70 -17.25 -18.64
N GLY A 124 38.56 -16.72 -18.17
CA GLY A 124 37.23 -17.23 -18.52
C GLY A 124 36.87 -18.58 -17.87
N ILE A 125 37.61 -19.02 -16.85
CA ILE A 125 37.41 -20.31 -16.17
C ILE A 125 36.85 -20.05 -14.76
N GLY A 126 35.54 -20.22 -14.59
CA GLY A 126 34.88 -20.14 -13.28
C GLY A 126 33.37 -19.92 -13.38
N ALA A 127 32.61 -20.49 -12.44
CA ALA A 127 31.17 -20.27 -12.37
C ALA A 127 30.88 -18.84 -11.88
N GLN A 128 30.38 -17.99 -12.77
CA GLN A 128 29.85 -16.68 -12.42
C GLN A 128 28.48 -16.86 -11.75
N SER A 129 28.42 -16.80 -10.42
CA SER A 129 27.13 -16.77 -9.72
C SER A 129 26.67 -15.33 -9.55
N TRP A 130 25.58 -14.96 -10.23
CA TRP A 130 24.83 -13.74 -9.97
C TRP A 130 23.73 -14.04 -8.95
N ALA A 131 23.61 -13.23 -7.91
CA ALA A 131 22.49 -13.27 -6.98
C ALA A 131 21.80 -11.91 -7.03
N ALA A 132 20.60 -11.87 -7.62
CA ALA A 132 19.74 -10.69 -7.54
C ALA A 132 18.89 -10.82 -6.27
N THR A 133 19.07 -9.90 -5.33
CA THR A 133 18.08 -9.78 -4.25
C THR A 133 16.80 -9.25 -4.88
N ALA A 134 15.69 -9.97 -4.74
CA ALA A 134 14.44 -9.61 -5.38
C ALA A 134 13.86 -8.32 -4.76
N ASP A 135 13.20 -7.50 -5.59
CA ASP A 135 12.42 -6.38 -5.08
C ASP A 135 11.36 -6.89 -4.07
N GLU A 136 11.11 -6.16 -3.00
CA GLU A 136 10.14 -6.55 -1.96
C GLU A 136 9.20 -5.40 -1.63
N GLY A 137 7.91 -5.71 -1.46
CA GLY A 137 6.96 -4.82 -0.79
C GLY A 137 6.38 -5.51 0.43
N LYS A 138 6.57 -4.96 1.62
CA LYS A 138 6.04 -5.48 2.88
C LYS A 138 5.00 -4.52 3.44
N LEU A 139 3.93 -5.08 4.01
CA LEU A 139 2.89 -4.31 4.69
C LEU A 139 2.78 -4.84 6.13
N ILE A 140 2.85 -3.92 7.09
CA ILE A 140 2.72 -4.19 8.52
C ILE A 140 1.60 -3.29 9.03
N VAL A 141 0.74 -3.83 9.89
CA VAL A 141 -0.32 -3.05 10.54
C VAL A 141 -0.10 -3.14 12.05
N VAL A 142 -0.07 -1.98 12.69
CA VAL A 142 0.14 -1.84 14.14
C VAL A 142 -0.93 -0.93 14.72
N ASP A 143 -1.21 -1.09 16.01
CA ASP A 143 -2.36 -0.42 16.65
C ASP A 143 -1.91 0.80 17.45
N THR A 144 -0.68 0.80 17.96
CA THR A 144 -0.17 1.82 18.89
C THR A 144 1.03 2.58 18.31
N ALA A 145 1.32 3.76 18.87
CA ALA A 145 2.48 4.55 18.49
C ALA A 145 3.79 3.88 18.95
N GLU A 146 3.76 3.15 20.06
CA GLU A 146 4.88 2.37 20.57
C GLU A 146 5.26 1.26 19.59
N GLU A 147 4.28 0.49 19.11
CA GLU A 147 4.51 -0.54 18.09
C GLU A 147 5.00 0.07 16.77
N LEU A 148 4.49 1.26 16.39
CA LEU A 148 4.97 1.98 15.22
C LEU A 148 6.45 2.33 15.36
N ARG A 149 6.86 2.89 16.50
CA ARG A 149 8.25 3.29 16.78
C ARG A 149 9.24 2.14 16.65
N GLU A 150 8.84 0.92 17.01
CA GLU A 150 9.69 -0.26 16.88
C GLU A 150 9.89 -0.72 15.44
N GLN A 151 9.04 -0.31 14.50
CA GLN A 151 9.01 -0.81 13.12
C GLN A 151 9.56 0.17 12.08
N ILE A 152 9.79 1.44 12.45
CA ILE A 152 10.27 2.48 11.53
C ILE A 152 11.52 3.20 12.06
N PRO A 153 12.32 3.84 11.19
CA PRO A 153 13.41 4.72 11.62
C PRO A 153 12.93 5.84 12.55
N ALA A 154 13.78 6.25 13.50
CA ALA A 154 13.44 7.26 14.50
C ALA A 154 13.08 8.61 13.85
N GLU A 155 13.79 8.98 12.78
CA GLU A 155 13.55 10.21 12.03
C GLU A 155 12.15 10.23 11.40
N LEU A 156 11.70 9.09 10.88
CA LEU A 156 10.35 8.95 10.35
C LEU A 156 9.31 8.96 11.47
N PHE A 157 9.62 8.35 12.61
CA PHE A 157 8.71 8.40 13.76
C PHE A 157 8.51 9.83 14.24
N ASP A 158 9.57 10.62 14.36
CA ASP A 158 9.49 12.01 14.80
C ASP A 158 8.64 12.87 13.83
N MET A 159 8.79 12.66 12.51
CA MET A 159 7.93 13.32 11.51
C MET A 159 6.46 12.90 11.58
N VAL A 160 6.19 11.63 11.93
CA VAL A 160 4.82 11.11 11.99
C VAL A 160 4.16 11.48 13.31
N ALA A 161 4.91 11.51 14.42
CA ALA A 161 4.40 11.80 15.75
C ALA A 161 3.76 13.20 15.83
N SER A 162 4.32 14.20 15.15
CA SER A 162 3.70 15.53 15.04
C SER A 162 2.35 15.50 14.32
N SER A 163 2.19 14.62 13.33
CA SER A 163 0.98 14.49 12.52
C SER A 163 -0.10 13.59 13.15
N VAL A 164 0.22 12.89 14.25
CA VAL A 164 -0.74 12.00 14.96
C VAL A 164 -1.60 12.78 15.95
N GLU A 165 -1.10 13.91 16.45
CA GLU A 165 -1.84 14.78 17.39
C GLU A 165 -2.77 15.76 16.67
N GLU A 166 -2.56 16.02 15.38
CA GLU A 166 -3.38 16.91 14.57
C GLU A 166 -4.52 16.16 13.86
N ALA A 167 -5.72 16.76 13.87
CA ALA A 167 -6.84 16.21 13.11
C ALA A 167 -6.50 16.24 11.60
N PRO A 168 -6.81 15.18 10.83
CA PRO A 168 -6.44 15.11 9.41
C PRO A 168 -7.11 16.20 8.54
N ILE A 169 -8.13 16.87 9.07
CA ILE A 169 -8.69 18.10 8.53
C ILE A 169 -8.90 19.06 9.70
N GLU A 170 -8.35 20.25 9.56
CA GLU A 170 -8.69 21.42 10.36
C GLU A 170 -9.37 22.43 9.43
N ASP A 171 -10.63 22.76 9.71
CA ASP A 171 -11.34 23.83 9.01
C ASP A 171 -10.85 25.18 9.59
N LEU A 172 -9.99 25.87 8.85
CA LEU A 172 -9.48 27.18 9.23
C LEU A 172 -10.47 28.27 8.81
N ASP A 173 -10.84 29.16 9.74
CA ASP A 173 -11.70 30.34 9.48
C ASP A 173 -10.84 31.53 9.02
N ILE A 174 -10.23 31.40 7.84
CA ILE A 174 -9.35 32.40 7.21
C ILE A 174 -9.78 32.78 5.80
#